data_AF-A0A0P6RNE7-F1
#
_entry.id   AF-A0A0P6RNE7-F1
#
_cell.length_a   1.000
_cell.length_b   1.000
_cell.length_c   1.000
_cell.angle_alpha   90.00
_cell.angle_beta   90.00
_cell.angle_gamma   90.00
#
_symmetry.space_group_name_H-M   'P 1'
#
loop_
_entity.id
_entity.type
_entity.pdbx_description
1 polymer ?
#
loop_
_entity_poly.entity_id
_entity_poly.type
_entity_poly.pdbx_seq_one_letter_code
_entity_poly.pdbx_strand_id
1 'polypeptide(L)'
;GEVEEYEDRLVDEWSRYKAVTCEELLDGCEDSELVAAGRAILKWAEFETSHIRIRERVTEPYVVRGGFHILANNRPQPRIYWHPKFLEQIKDVLENAS
;
A
#
# COMPACT_ATOMS: atom_id res chain seq x y z
N GLY A 1 8.07 -1.42 -19.25
CA GLY A 1 6.92 -1.20 -20.17
C GLY A 1 5.94 -0.24 -19.53
N GLU A 2 5.03 0.39 -20.28
CA GLU A 2 4.18 1.47 -19.74
C GLU A 2 3.41 1.07 -18.47
N VAL A 3 2.84 -0.14 -18.42
CA VAL A 3 2.13 -0.64 -17.24
C VAL A 3 3.08 -0.79 -16.05
N GLU A 4 4.28 -1.33 -16.27
CA GLU A 4 5.30 -1.49 -15.21
C GLU A 4 5.75 -0.13 -14.67
N GLU A 5 6.02 0.84 -15.55
CA GLU A 5 6.41 2.21 -15.15
C GLU A 5 5.30 2.93 -14.37
N TYR A 6 4.04 2.68 -14.73
CA TYR A 6 2.90 3.19 -13.99
C TYR A 6 2.79 2.53 -12.60
N GLU A 7 2.94 1.22 -12.53
CA GLU A 7 2.95 0.50 -11.25
C GLU A 7 4.10 0.93 -10.34
N ASP A 8 5.31 1.14 -10.88
CA ASP A 8 6.46 1.66 -10.13
C ASP A 8 6.12 3.01 -9.47
N ARG A 9 5.48 3.91 -10.22
CA ARG A 9 5.01 5.20 -9.67
C ARG A 9 3.98 5.04 -8.56
N LEU A 10 3.08 4.06 -8.66
CA LEU A 10 2.12 3.77 -7.58
C LEU A 10 2.84 3.28 -6.33
N VAL A 11 3.79 2.34 -6.48
CA VAL A 11 4.59 1.82 -5.36
C VAL A 11 5.40 2.93 -4.69
N ASP A 12 5.99 3.84 -5.48
CA ASP A 12 6.77 4.96 -4.96
C ASP A 12 5.90 5.92 -4.13
N GLU A 13 4.73 6.33 -4.66
CA GLU A 13 3.83 7.24 -3.94
C GLU A 13 3.24 6.58 -2.69
N TRP A 14 2.90 5.28 -2.76
CA TRP A 14 2.49 4.52 -1.58
C TRP A 14 3.61 4.46 -0.53
N SER A 15 4.86 4.22 -0.95
CA SER A 15 6.01 4.14 -0.04
C SER A 15 6.25 5.45 0.70
N ARG A 16 6.13 6.59 -0.02
CA ARG A 16 6.22 7.93 0.55
C ARG A 16 5.11 8.18 1.57
N TYR A 17 3.86 7.93 1.19
CA TYR A 17 2.72 8.17 2.07
C TYR A 17 2.75 7.25 3.31
N LYS A 18 3.12 5.98 3.14
CA LYS A 18 3.34 5.04 4.25
C LYS A 18 4.40 5.56 5.20
N ALA A 19 5.56 5.99 4.68
CA ALA A 19 6.66 6.48 5.52
C ALA A 19 6.23 7.66 6.39
N VAL A 20 5.53 8.64 5.83
CA VAL A 20 4.97 9.78 6.57
C VAL A 20 3.93 9.32 7.59
N THR A 21 2.99 8.44 7.18
CA THR A 21 1.93 7.96 8.06
C THR A 21 2.47 7.16 9.26
N CYS A 22 3.62 6.51 9.08
CA CYS A 22 4.24 5.66 10.10
C CYS A 22 5.36 6.35 10.87
N GLU A 23 5.69 7.62 10.58
CA GLU A 23 6.83 8.32 11.17
C GLU A 23 6.75 8.39 12.71
N GLU A 24 5.53 8.55 13.25
CA GLU A 24 5.27 8.67 14.69
C GLU A 24 5.03 7.31 15.39
N LEU A 25 4.99 6.20 14.64
CA LEU A 25 4.78 4.87 15.23
C LEU A 25 6.06 4.38 15.90
N LEU A 26 6.08 4.46 17.23
CA LEU A 26 7.20 4.01 18.05
C LEU A 26 7.25 2.48 18.19
N ASP A 27 8.43 1.97 18.54
CA ASP A 27 8.59 0.58 18.94
C ASP A 27 7.70 0.27 20.16
N GLY A 28 6.81 -0.72 20.00
CA GLY A 28 5.84 -1.10 21.02
C GLY A 28 4.49 -0.39 20.93
N CYS A 29 4.21 0.36 19.86
CA CYS A 29 2.87 0.89 19.59
C CYS A 29 1.80 -0.21 19.66
N GLU A 30 0.63 0.16 20.18
CA GLU A 30 -0.51 -0.75 20.31
C GLU A 30 -1.00 -1.19 18.92
N ASP A 31 -1.55 -2.40 18.84
CA ASP A 31 -2.11 -2.91 17.57
C ASP A 31 -3.16 -1.97 16.97
N SER A 32 -3.95 -1.31 17.83
CA SER A 32 -4.93 -0.32 17.41
C SER A 32 -4.33 0.89 16.66
N GLU A 33 -3.11 1.30 17.00
CA GLU A 33 -2.39 2.40 16.32
C GLU A 33 -1.89 1.94 14.95
N LEU A 34 -1.38 0.71 14.86
CA LEU A 34 -0.98 0.09 13.58
C LEU A 34 -2.16 -0.08 12.63
N VAL A 35 -3.31 -0.52 13.15
CA VAL A 35 -4.57 -0.62 12.40
C VAL A 35 -5.04 0.75 11.94
N ALA A 36 -4.96 1.78 12.79
CA ALA A 36 -5.33 3.15 12.42
C ALA A 36 -4.44 3.68 11.28
N ALA A 37 -3.12 3.50 11.37
CA ALA A 37 -2.18 3.87 10.31
C ALA A 37 -2.47 3.12 9.00
N GLY A 38 -2.72 1.82 9.06
CA GLY A 38 -3.05 1.05 7.86
C GLY A 38 -4.36 1.49 7.19
N ARG A 39 -5.36 1.86 7.99
CA ARG A 39 -6.61 2.45 7.48
C ARG A 39 -6.38 3.82 6.83
N ALA A 40 -5.48 4.64 7.39
CA ALA A 40 -5.14 5.93 6.81
C ALA A 40 -4.46 5.77 5.43
N ILE A 41 -3.53 4.82 5.29
CA ILE A 41 -2.87 4.51 4.01
C ILE A 41 -3.90 4.04 2.97
N LEU A 42 -4.79 3.12 3.35
CA LEU A 42 -5.86 2.64 2.46
C LEU A 42 -6.79 3.79 2.05
N LYS A 43 -7.19 4.65 2.99
CA LYS A 43 -8.08 5.79 2.72
C LYS A 43 -7.43 6.76 1.74
N TRP A 44 -6.14 7.06 1.90
CA TRP A 44 -5.40 7.88 0.95
C TRP A 44 -5.43 7.26 -0.45
N ALA A 45 -5.10 5.97 -0.56
CA ALA A 45 -5.12 5.26 -1.85
C ALA A 45 -6.49 5.29 -2.53
N GLU A 46 -7.58 5.24 -1.75
CA GLU A 46 -8.96 5.28 -2.24
C GLU A 46 -9.44 6.67 -2.70
N PHE A 47 -9.01 7.74 -2.03
CA PHE A 47 -9.66 9.06 -2.18
C PHE A 47 -8.76 10.17 -2.67
N GLU A 48 -7.43 10.04 -2.59
CA GLU A 48 -6.50 11.15 -2.78
C GLU A 48 -5.52 10.97 -3.96
N THR A 49 -5.61 9.84 -4.67
CA THR A 49 -4.63 9.42 -5.68
C THR A 49 -5.10 9.56 -7.12
N SER A 50 -6.28 10.15 -7.37
CA SER A 50 -6.89 10.27 -8.71
C SER A 50 -6.00 10.99 -9.76
N HIS A 51 -5.02 11.76 -9.30
CA HIS A 51 -4.04 12.44 -10.14
C HIS A 51 -2.95 11.50 -10.69
N ILE A 52 -2.72 10.34 -10.09
CA ILE A 52 -1.71 9.36 -10.51
C ILE A 52 -2.30 8.49 -11.62
N ARG A 53 -2.24 8.99 -12.85
CA ARG A 53 -2.84 8.34 -14.02
C ARG A 53 -1.78 7.59 -14.83
N ILE A 54 -2.17 6.43 -15.37
CA ILE A 54 -1.36 5.67 -16.35
C ILE A 54 -1.18 6.46 -17.64
N ARG A 55 -2.25 7.14 -18.10
CA ARG A 55 -2.26 8.04 -19.25
C ARG A 55 -3.17 9.21 -18.97
N GLU A 56 -2.92 10.34 -19.63
CA GLU A 56 -3.69 11.57 -19.48
C GLU A 56 -5.20 11.37 -19.68
N ARG A 57 -5.61 10.53 -20.64
CA ARG A 57 -7.03 10.28 -20.94
C ARG A 57 -7.72 9.27 -20.03
N VAL A 58 -6.98 8.56 -19.19
CA VAL A 58 -7.55 7.61 -18.22
C VAL A 58 -7.81 8.37 -16.94
N THR A 59 -9.06 8.81 -16.78
CA THR A 59 -9.46 9.76 -15.73
C THR A 59 -10.32 9.12 -14.65
N GLU A 60 -10.73 7.88 -14.89
CA GLU A 60 -11.64 7.16 -14.03
C GLU A 60 -10.93 6.73 -12.73
N PRO A 61 -11.37 7.23 -11.55
CA PRO A 61 -10.67 6.98 -10.29
C PRO A 61 -10.60 5.50 -9.89
N TYR A 62 -11.47 4.65 -10.45
CA TYR A 62 -11.40 3.20 -10.20
C TYR A 62 -10.14 2.56 -10.79
N VAL A 63 -9.48 3.17 -11.79
CA VAL A 63 -8.28 2.60 -12.40
C VAL A 63 -7.09 2.66 -11.44
N VAL A 64 -6.85 3.82 -10.82
CA VAL A 64 -5.77 3.98 -9.84
C VAL A 64 -6.04 3.16 -8.57
N ARG A 65 -7.28 3.16 -8.08
CA ARG A 65 -7.69 2.33 -6.94
C ARG A 65 -7.46 0.85 -7.21
N GLY A 66 -7.92 0.37 -8.37
CA GLY A 66 -7.69 -1.02 -8.81
C GLY A 66 -6.20 -1.35 -8.92
N GLY A 67 -5.38 -0.42 -9.42
CA GLY A 67 -3.93 -0.57 -9.51
C GLY A 67 -3.29 -0.85 -8.15
N PHE A 68 -3.62 -0.06 -7.13
CA PHE A 68 -3.13 -0.33 -5.76
C PHE A 68 -3.59 -1.69 -5.23
N HIS A 69 -4.86 -2.08 -5.42
CA HIS A 69 -5.34 -3.39 -4.98
C HIS A 69 -4.67 -4.57 -5.71
N ILE A 70 -4.37 -4.42 -7.01
CA ILE A 70 -3.59 -5.40 -7.77
C ILE A 70 -2.19 -5.54 -7.15
N LEU A 71 -1.50 -4.42 -6.91
CA LEU A 71 -0.17 -4.42 -6.30
C LEU A 71 -0.15 -5.02 -4.89
N ALA A 72 -1.22 -4.82 -4.11
CA ALA A 72 -1.41 -5.42 -2.79
C ALA A 72 -1.70 -6.92 -2.84
N ASN A 73 -2.15 -7.43 -3.99
CA ASN A 73 -2.43 -8.86 -4.23
C ASN A 73 -1.31 -9.57 -5.02
N ASN A 74 -0.27 -8.84 -5.43
CA ASN A 74 0.83 -9.42 -6.19
C ASN A 74 1.49 -10.58 -5.45
N ARG A 75 1.97 -11.56 -6.23
CA ARG A 75 2.63 -12.77 -5.73
C ARG A 75 4.03 -12.90 -6.32
N PRO A 76 4.99 -13.55 -5.63
CA PRO A 76 4.84 -14.27 -4.36
C PRO A 76 4.72 -13.36 -3.13
N GLN A 77 5.14 -12.10 -3.24
CA GLN A 77 5.03 -11.09 -2.20
C GLN A 77 4.36 -9.84 -2.78
N PRO A 78 3.48 -9.16 -2.05
CA PRO A 78 2.84 -7.97 -2.58
C PRO A 78 3.84 -6.82 -2.65
N ARG A 79 3.68 -5.97 -3.66
CA ARG A 79 4.57 -4.82 -3.88
C ARG A 79 4.26 -3.67 -2.92
N ILE A 80 3.03 -3.64 -2.42
CA ILE A 80 2.54 -2.71 -1.39
C ILE A 80 1.71 -3.47 -0.36
N TYR A 81 1.42 -2.86 0.77
CA TYR A 81 0.54 -3.44 1.79
C TYR A 81 -0.06 -2.33 2.66
N TRP A 82 -1.14 -2.63 3.37
CA TRP A 82 -1.86 -1.62 4.14
C TRP A 82 -1.36 -1.55 5.58
N HIS A 83 -1.28 -2.69 6.26
CA HIS A 83 -0.85 -2.73 7.65
C HIS A 83 0.68 -2.55 7.75
N PRO A 84 1.21 -1.64 8.58
CA PRO A 84 2.65 -1.34 8.62
C PRO A 84 3.53 -2.57 8.86
N LYS A 85 3.04 -3.52 9.68
CA LYS A 85 3.70 -4.79 10.02
C LYS A 85 3.22 -6.00 9.22
N PHE A 86 2.50 -5.81 8.11
CA PHE A 86 1.89 -6.91 7.36
C PHE A 86 2.89 -8.02 7.00
N LEU A 87 4.06 -7.66 6.48
CA LEU A 87 5.07 -8.63 6.06
C LEU A 87 5.68 -9.39 7.25
N GLU A 88 5.90 -8.71 8.37
CA GLU A 88 6.38 -9.33 9.61
C GLU A 88 5.37 -10.34 10.12
N GLN A 89 4.10 -9.95 10.23
CA GLN A 89 3.01 -10.82 10.69
C GLN A 89 2.80 -12.04 9.79
N ILE A 90 2.85 -11.88 8.47
CA ILE A 90 2.72 -13.00 7.53
C ILE A 90 3.90 -13.97 7.67
N LYS A 91 5.12 -13.44 7.80
CA LYS A 91 6.31 -14.26 8.01
C LYS A 91 6.17 -15.08 9.30
N ASP A 92 5.80 -14.45 10.41
CA ASP A 92 5.60 -15.13 11.69
C ASP A 92 4.53 -16.22 11.60
N VAL A 93 3.43 -15.97 10.89
CA VAL A 93 2.37 -16.97 10.69
C VAL A 93 2.87 -18.16 9.88
N LEU A 94 3.66 -17.94 8.82
CA LEU A 94 4.18 -19.02 7.97
C LEU A 94 5.26 -19.84 8.68
N GLU A 95 6.11 -19.20 9.47
CA GLU A 95 7.15 -19.87 10.27
C GLU A 95 6.54 -20.70 11.42
N ASN A 96 5.51 -20.20 12.09
CA ASN A 96 4.82 -20.93 13.17
C ASN A 96 3.84 -22.00 12.68
N ALA A 97 3.50 -22.01 11.38
CA ALA A 97 2.64 -23.03 10.77
C ALA A 97 3.41 -24.24 10.23
N SER A 98 4.75 -24.21 10.27
CA SER A 98 5.67 -25.26 9.79
C SER A 98 6.15 -26.15 10.93
#